data_AF-E9DRJ4-F1
#
_entry.id   AF-E9DRJ4-F1
#
_cell.length_a   1.000
_cell.length_b   1.000
_cell.length_c   1.000
_cell.angle_alpha   90.00
_cell.angle_beta   90.00
_cell.angle_gamma   90.00
#
_symmetry.space_group_name_H-M   'P 1'
#
loop_
_entity.id
_entity.type
_entity.pdbx_description
1 polymer ?
#
loop_
_entity_poly.entity_id
_entity_poly.type
_entity_poly.pdbx_seq_one_letter_code
_entity_poly.pdbx_strand_id
1 'polypeptide(L)'
;MDTCFPSCLYPDDQEAALLCAKIDFCLIFEWAQHRFAQLSRLSNQEILALDAELQTGYKSLTQETKRVGNAPQRFRFARELLKTRYYNARIILARSLILFVAHDLKRKTPELLPEQGHILDDCCSIAAEAIDSTAQYWSPNRIHVWHSSWYLFQACTVPLLSISIKRNMEQRQQQQVSSPLSDEVIAWQTSLAKALDTFTEMRPWMRTSDQSPDMVSALYEALTATGEVDGQTPSATEGSLDLFGWCNEQLTELDWGVFLGDESLARGM
;
A
#
# COMPACT_ATOMS: atom_id res chain seq x y z
N MET A 1 -9.25 16.11 32.44
CA MET A 1 -9.16 14.78 31.80
C MET A 1 -7.69 14.48 31.66
N ASP A 2 -7.18 13.48 32.38
CA ASP A 2 -5.80 13.03 32.19
C ASP A 2 -5.65 12.47 30.78
N THR A 3 -4.73 13.02 30.01
CA THR A 3 -4.38 12.60 28.65
C THR A 3 -3.31 11.51 28.65
N CYS A 4 -3.17 10.78 29.76
CA CYS A 4 -2.16 9.73 29.87
C CYS A 4 -2.51 8.56 28.96
N PHE A 5 -1.49 7.95 28.35
CA PHE A 5 -1.68 6.74 27.58
C PHE A 5 -2.24 5.60 28.44
N PRO A 6 -3.00 4.66 27.84
CA PRO A 6 -3.49 3.49 28.55
C PRO A 6 -2.30 2.73 29.16
N SER A 7 -2.39 2.38 30.44
CA SER A 7 -1.43 1.51 31.10
C SER A 7 -1.97 0.09 31.17
N CYS A 8 -1.11 -0.90 30.96
CA CYS A 8 -1.50 -2.30 31.18
C CYS A 8 -1.83 -2.50 32.66
N LEU A 9 -3.06 -2.92 32.95
CA LEU A 9 -3.49 -3.19 34.32
C LEU A 9 -2.95 -4.55 34.83
N TYR A 10 -2.70 -5.47 33.90
CA TYR A 10 -2.19 -6.82 34.15
C TYR A 10 -1.17 -7.23 33.07
N PRO A 11 -0.29 -8.22 33.35
CA PRO A 11 0.68 -8.72 32.37
C PRO A 11 0.05 -9.30 31.09
N ASP A 12 -1.18 -9.82 31.18
CA ASP A 12 -1.93 -10.42 30.08
C ASP A 12 -2.99 -9.47 29.48
N ASP A 13 -2.87 -8.17 29.72
CA ASP A 13 -3.78 -7.16 29.19
C ASP A 13 -3.55 -6.93 27.69
N GLN A 14 -4.05 -7.86 26.88
CA GLN A 14 -3.91 -7.84 25.42
C GLN A 14 -4.57 -6.62 24.78
N GLU A 15 -5.56 -6.02 25.44
CA GLU A 15 -6.27 -4.86 24.93
C GLU A 15 -5.42 -3.60 25.10
N ALA A 16 -4.90 -3.36 26.30
CA ALA A 16 -3.96 -2.27 26.55
C ALA A 16 -2.70 -2.43 25.70
N ALA A 17 -2.12 -3.64 25.61
CA ALA A 17 -0.93 -3.90 24.81
C ALA A 17 -1.14 -3.61 23.32
N LEU A 18 -2.28 -4.02 22.75
CA LEU A 18 -2.61 -3.76 21.34
C LEU A 18 -2.88 -2.27 21.10
N LEU A 19 -3.48 -1.57 22.06
CA LEU A 19 -3.74 -0.14 21.97
C LEU A 19 -2.44 0.67 22.05
N CYS A 20 -1.56 0.36 23.00
CA CYS A 20 -0.22 0.96 23.09
C CYS A 20 0.58 0.74 21.79
N ALA A 21 0.60 -0.49 21.28
CA ALA A 21 1.24 -0.80 20.01
C ALA A 21 0.70 0.07 18.86
N LYS A 22 -0.62 0.23 18.77
CA LYS A 22 -1.22 1.10 17.74
C LYS A 22 -0.85 2.56 17.92
N ILE A 23 -0.81 3.06 19.15
CA ILE A 23 -0.41 4.42 19.46
C ILE A 23 1.03 4.67 19.01
N ASP A 24 1.96 3.78 19.38
CA ASP A 24 3.37 3.89 18.98
C ASP A 24 3.52 3.92 17.46
N PHE A 25 2.78 3.07 16.75
CA PHE A 25 2.74 3.08 15.29
C PHE A 25 2.14 4.35 14.70
N CYS A 26 1.09 4.90 15.30
CA CYS A 26 0.49 6.16 14.88
C CYS A 26 1.49 7.32 15.03
N LEU A 27 2.29 7.34 16.11
CA LEU A 27 3.29 8.39 16.34
C LEU A 27 4.42 8.35 15.29
N ILE A 28 4.92 7.16 14.94
CA ILE A 28 5.92 7.01 13.88
C ILE A 28 5.32 7.46 12.53
N PHE A 29 4.06 7.10 12.27
CA PHE A 29 3.38 7.50 11.03
C PHE A 29 3.14 9.00 10.96
N GLU A 30 2.73 9.63 12.07
CA GLU A 30 2.55 11.08 12.17
C GLU A 30 3.87 11.79 11.87
N TRP A 31 4.98 11.33 12.44
CA TRP A 31 6.30 11.87 12.15
C TRP A 31 6.66 11.74 10.66
N ALA A 32 6.40 10.57 10.05
CA ALA A 32 6.67 10.34 8.64
C ALA A 32 5.80 11.26 7.76
N GLN A 33 4.50 11.36 8.05
CA GLN A 33 3.57 12.25 7.36
C GLN A 33 3.98 13.71 7.47
N HIS A 34 4.35 14.16 8.67
CA HIS A 34 4.85 15.52 8.89
C HIS A 34 6.10 15.78 8.05
N ARG A 35 7.02 14.81 7.96
CA ARG A 35 8.23 14.94 7.14
C ARG A 35 7.92 14.97 5.64
N PHE A 36 6.93 14.21 5.16
CA PHE A 36 6.44 14.27 3.78
C PHE A 36 5.69 15.57 3.44
N ALA A 37 5.04 16.20 4.43
CA ALA A 37 4.34 17.47 4.24
C ALA A 37 5.28 18.67 4.11
N GLN A 38 6.56 18.51 4.50
CA GLN A 38 7.56 19.55 4.33
C GLN A 38 8.00 19.69 2.87
N LEU A 39 8.31 20.92 2.46
CA LEU A 39 8.74 21.23 1.09
C LEU A 39 10.10 20.60 0.73
N SER A 40 10.93 20.29 1.73
CA SER A 40 12.22 19.66 1.52
C SER A 40 12.04 18.19 1.19
N ARG A 41 12.55 17.77 0.03
CA ARG A 41 12.57 16.36 -0.38
C ARG A 41 13.33 15.53 0.67
N LEU A 42 12.77 14.37 1.02
CA LEU A 42 13.43 13.35 1.82
C LEU A 42 14.64 12.79 1.07
N SER A 43 15.77 12.63 1.76
CA SER A 43 16.93 11.92 1.23
C SER A 43 16.73 10.40 1.30
N ASN A 44 17.46 9.65 0.48
CA ASN A 44 17.42 8.18 0.52
C ASN A 44 17.81 7.66 1.92
N GLN A 45 18.77 8.30 2.58
CA GLN A 45 19.23 7.93 3.92
C GLN A 45 18.13 8.14 4.97
N GLU A 46 17.41 9.27 4.92
CA GLU A 46 16.26 9.51 5.82
C GLU A 46 15.17 8.44 5.61
N ILE A 47 14.87 8.08 4.36
CA ILE A 47 13.87 7.06 4.05
C ILE A 47 14.28 5.68 4.58
N LEU A 48 15.55 5.30 4.41
CA LEU A 48 16.06 4.01 4.91
C LEU A 48 16.10 3.98 6.44
N ALA A 49 16.48 5.08 7.09
CA ALA A 49 16.44 5.19 8.55
C ALA A 49 15.01 5.04 9.09
N LEU A 50 14.05 5.64 8.41
CA LEU A 50 12.63 5.52 8.72
C LEU A 50 12.10 4.10 8.60
N ASP A 51 12.42 3.43 7.50
CA ASP A 51 12.01 2.04 7.31
C ASP A 51 12.62 1.15 8.40
N ALA A 52 13.88 1.39 8.77
CA ALA A 52 14.55 0.65 9.85
C ALA A 52 13.87 0.87 11.21
N GLU A 53 13.44 2.10 11.52
CA GLU A 53 12.70 2.42 12.74
C GLU A 53 11.34 1.71 12.77
N LEU A 54 10.58 1.77 11.66
CA LEU A 54 9.30 1.06 11.51
C LEU A 54 9.47 -0.45 11.70
N GLN A 55 10.49 -1.05 11.08
CA GLN A 55 10.79 -2.47 11.22
C GLN A 55 11.15 -2.82 12.67
N THR A 56 11.96 -1.99 13.33
CA THR A 56 12.38 -2.21 14.72
C THR A 56 11.18 -2.13 15.66
N GLY A 57 10.33 -1.12 15.49
CA GLY A 57 9.08 -0.96 16.23
C GLY A 57 8.12 -2.13 15.97
N TYR A 58 8.00 -2.61 14.74
CA TYR A 58 7.16 -3.78 14.46
C TYR A 58 7.73 -5.05 15.10
N LYS A 59 9.05 -5.26 15.01
CA LYS A 59 9.74 -6.41 15.57
C LYS A 59 9.72 -6.44 17.09
N SER A 60 9.67 -5.30 17.78
CA SER A 60 9.58 -5.24 19.24
C SER A 60 8.20 -5.63 19.78
N LEU A 61 7.13 -5.60 18.96
CA LEU A 61 5.81 -6.01 19.40
C LEU A 61 5.78 -7.49 19.84
N THR A 62 4.97 -7.78 20.86
CA THR A 62 4.77 -9.15 21.34
C THR A 62 4.17 -10.04 20.27
N GLN A 63 4.50 -11.34 20.31
CA GLN A 63 4.08 -12.28 19.28
C GLN A 63 2.56 -12.46 19.26
N GLU A 64 1.93 -12.30 20.42
CA GLU A 64 0.49 -12.26 20.61
C GLU A 64 -0.10 -11.11 19.81
N THR A 65 0.51 -9.92 19.83
CA THR A 65 0.03 -8.76 19.06
C THR A 65 0.18 -8.95 17.55
N LYS A 66 1.22 -9.66 17.10
CA LYS A 66 1.51 -9.91 15.67
C LYS A 66 0.67 -11.02 15.05
N ARG A 67 0.38 -12.10 15.80
CA ARG A 67 -0.27 -13.29 15.24
C ARG A 67 -1.77 -13.10 15.12
N VAL A 68 -2.27 -13.12 13.88
CA VAL A 68 -3.71 -13.06 13.61
C VAL A 68 -4.36 -14.45 13.65
N GLY A 69 -3.64 -15.50 13.25
CA GLY A 69 -4.20 -16.86 13.17
C GLY A 69 -4.69 -17.46 14.50
N ASN A 70 -4.04 -17.12 15.62
CA ASN A 70 -4.36 -17.67 16.95
C ASN A 70 -5.05 -16.63 17.87
N ALA A 71 -5.51 -15.51 17.31
CA ALA A 71 -6.10 -14.43 18.09
C ALA A 71 -7.55 -14.74 18.46
N PRO A 72 -8.03 -14.31 19.66
CA PRO A 72 -9.45 -14.20 19.91
C PRO A 72 -10.13 -13.39 18.81
N GLN A 73 -11.29 -13.85 18.31
CA GLN A 73 -11.98 -13.26 17.16
C GLN A 73 -12.15 -11.73 17.26
N ARG A 74 -12.40 -11.22 18.47
CA ARG A 74 -12.55 -9.78 18.77
C ARG A 74 -11.31 -8.93 18.45
N PHE A 75 -10.11 -9.52 18.49
CA PHE A 75 -8.86 -8.80 18.24
C PHE A 75 -8.31 -9.02 16.82
N ARG A 76 -8.86 -9.96 16.04
CA ARG A 76 -8.35 -10.27 14.70
C ARG A 76 -8.31 -9.05 13.80
N PHE A 77 -9.43 -8.31 13.70
CA PHE A 77 -9.49 -7.09 12.89
C PHE A 77 -8.48 -6.04 13.35
N ALA A 78 -8.33 -5.86 14.66
CA ALA A 78 -7.42 -4.86 15.21
C ALA A 78 -5.93 -5.20 14.95
N ARG A 79 -5.56 -6.48 14.99
CA ARG A 79 -4.21 -6.96 14.64
C ARG A 79 -3.94 -6.89 13.14
N GLU A 80 -4.93 -7.23 12.32
CA GLU A 80 -4.83 -7.06 10.87
C GLU A 80 -4.66 -5.61 10.47
N LEU A 81 -5.43 -4.72 11.09
CA LEU A 81 -5.29 -3.28 10.84
C LEU A 81 -3.88 -2.80 11.19
N LEU A 82 -3.31 -3.24 12.32
CA LEU A 82 -1.95 -2.88 12.71
C LEU A 82 -0.91 -3.38 11.69
N LYS A 83 -1.00 -4.66 11.29
CA LYS A 83 -0.11 -5.25 10.29
C LYS A 83 -0.22 -4.54 8.93
N THR A 84 -1.44 -4.23 8.53
CA THR A 84 -1.72 -3.53 7.27
C THR A 84 -1.17 -2.09 7.30
N ARG A 85 -1.31 -1.38 8.43
CA ARG A 85 -0.73 -0.04 8.62
C ARG A 85 0.80 -0.07 8.54
N TYR A 86 1.42 -1.06 9.17
CA TYR A 86 2.87 -1.28 9.06
C TYR A 86 3.31 -1.41 7.60
N TYR A 87 2.70 -2.33 6.83
CA TYR A 87 3.04 -2.48 5.42
C TYR A 87 2.75 -1.22 4.60
N ASN A 88 1.62 -0.55 4.85
CA ASN A 88 1.29 0.68 4.13
C ASN A 88 2.35 1.78 4.31
N ALA A 89 2.85 1.97 5.54
CA ALA A 89 3.92 2.92 5.80
C ALA A 89 5.18 2.58 4.99
N ARG A 90 5.57 1.30 4.98
CA ARG A 90 6.73 0.83 4.19
C ARG A 90 6.53 0.99 2.68
N ILE A 91 5.32 0.76 2.17
CA ILE A 91 4.98 0.98 0.76
C ILE A 91 5.11 2.46 0.36
N ILE A 92 4.68 3.40 1.22
CA ILE A 92 4.84 4.84 0.95
C ILE A 92 6.32 5.22 0.85
N LEU A 93 7.15 4.69 1.74
CA LEU A 93 8.60 4.89 1.72
C LEU A 93 9.24 4.27 0.47
N ALA A 94 8.89 3.02 0.14
CA ALA A 94 9.37 2.31 -1.04
C ALA A 94 9.03 3.06 -2.34
N ARG A 95 7.79 3.53 -2.48
CA ARG A 95 7.37 4.34 -3.64
C ARG A 95 8.22 5.61 -3.79
N SER A 96 8.55 6.25 -2.68
CA SER A 96 9.39 7.45 -2.68
C SER A 96 10.79 7.15 -3.24
N LEU A 97 11.41 6.03 -2.83
CA LEU A 97 12.70 5.58 -3.36
C LEU A 97 12.63 5.25 -4.86
N ILE A 98 11.59 4.54 -5.30
CA ILE A 98 11.40 4.22 -6.72
C ILE A 98 11.26 5.49 -7.57
N LEU A 99 10.47 6.46 -7.10
CA LEU A 99 10.32 7.74 -7.78
C LEU A 99 11.64 8.53 -7.84
N PHE A 100 12.50 8.37 -6.85
CA PHE A 100 13.84 8.96 -6.85
C PHE A 100 14.75 8.32 -7.87
N VAL A 101 14.74 6.98 -7.96
CA VAL A 101 15.43 6.24 -9.03
C VAL A 101 14.94 6.70 -10.40
N ALA A 102 13.62 6.72 -10.62
CA ALA A 102 13.02 7.19 -11.88
C ALA A 102 13.44 8.63 -12.24
N HIS A 103 13.49 9.52 -11.24
CA HIS A 103 13.92 10.91 -11.43
C HIS A 103 15.39 11.03 -11.80
N ASP A 104 16.28 10.29 -11.14
CA ASP A 104 17.71 10.30 -11.42
C ASP A 104 18.03 9.75 -12.82
N LEU A 105 17.32 8.70 -13.24
CA LEU A 105 17.44 8.10 -14.58
C LEU A 105 16.98 9.02 -15.71
N LYS A 106 16.11 9.99 -15.41
CA LYS A 106 15.70 11.02 -16.37
C LYS A 106 16.77 12.12 -16.50
N ARG A 107 17.56 12.37 -15.45
CA ARG A 107 18.47 13.54 -15.38
C ARG A 107 19.96 13.23 -15.60
N LYS A 108 20.46 12.10 -15.10
CA LYS A 108 21.91 11.89 -14.92
C LYS A 108 22.48 10.79 -15.81
N THR A 109 21.85 9.62 -15.83
CA THR A 109 22.41 8.43 -16.49
C THR A 109 21.29 7.61 -17.15
N PRO A 110 21.43 7.20 -18.41
CA PRO A 110 20.44 6.36 -19.09
C PRO A 110 20.46 4.88 -18.64
N GLU A 111 21.39 4.50 -17.75
CA GLU A 111 21.61 3.14 -17.29
C GLU A 111 21.35 3.02 -15.78
N LEU A 112 20.76 1.89 -15.36
CA LEU A 112 20.51 1.57 -13.96
C LEU A 112 21.84 1.25 -13.27
N LEU A 113 22.20 2.02 -12.25
CA LEU A 113 23.33 1.65 -11.41
C LEU A 113 22.96 0.39 -10.60
N PRO A 114 23.90 -0.54 -10.30
CA PRO A 114 23.60 -1.72 -9.49
C PRO A 114 22.89 -1.41 -8.17
N GLU A 115 23.28 -0.32 -7.50
CA GLU A 115 22.62 0.16 -6.27
C GLU A 115 21.12 0.50 -6.50
N GLN A 116 20.78 1.07 -7.65
CA GLN A 116 19.39 1.37 -8.00
C GLN A 116 18.59 0.12 -8.30
N GLY A 117 19.22 -0.90 -8.90
CA GLY A 117 18.62 -2.23 -9.07
C GLY A 117 18.24 -2.85 -7.74
N HIS A 118 19.18 -2.90 -6.79
CA HIS A 118 18.91 -3.40 -5.44
C HIS A 118 17.77 -2.64 -4.73
N ILE A 119 17.69 -1.32 -4.90
CA ILE A 119 16.57 -0.53 -4.35
C ILE A 119 15.22 -0.98 -4.95
N LEU A 120 15.15 -1.24 -6.26
CA LEU A 120 13.92 -1.71 -6.90
C LEU A 120 13.52 -3.10 -6.37
N ASP A 121 14.48 -4.01 -6.24
CA ASP A 121 14.25 -5.36 -5.71
C ASP A 121 13.74 -5.33 -4.28
N ASP A 122 14.41 -4.59 -3.40
CA ASP A 122 14.02 -4.44 -1.99
C ASP A 122 12.61 -3.86 -1.88
N CYS A 123 12.31 -2.81 -2.65
CA CYS A 123 10.98 -2.22 -2.68
C CYS A 123 9.91 -3.22 -3.14
N CYS A 124 10.20 -4.01 -4.18
CA CYS A 124 9.27 -5.01 -4.69
C CYS A 124 9.10 -6.19 -3.72
N SER A 125 10.14 -6.56 -2.97
CA SER A 125 10.03 -7.54 -1.89
C SER A 125 9.06 -7.08 -0.80
N ILE A 126 9.13 -5.81 -0.41
CA ILE A 126 8.18 -5.21 0.56
C ILE A 126 6.75 -5.28 0.02
N ALA A 127 6.55 -5.00 -1.27
CA ALA A 127 5.25 -5.10 -1.92
C ALA A 127 4.72 -6.53 -1.99
N ALA A 128 5.58 -7.50 -2.31
CA ALA A 128 5.21 -8.91 -2.31
C ALA A 128 4.75 -9.36 -0.92
N GLU A 129 5.48 -9.01 0.15
CA GLU A 129 5.07 -9.31 1.52
C GLU A 129 3.71 -8.67 1.89
N ALA A 130 3.46 -7.44 1.45
CA ALA A 130 2.20 -6.74 1.69
C ALA A 130 1.03 -7.39 0.95
N ILE A 131 1.23 -7.79 -0.30
CA ILE A 131 0.26 -8.52 -1.12
C ILE A 131 -0.03 -9.88 -0.49
N ASP A 132 1.01 -10.63 -0.12
CA ASP A 132 0.89 -11.94 0.52
C ASP A 132 0.13 -11.86 1.84
N SER A 133 0.44 -10.86 2.66
CA SER A 133 -0.27 -10.60 3.91
C SER A 133 -1.75 -10.29 3.64
N THR A 134 -2.03 -9.43 2.66
CA THR A 134 -3.43 -9.06 2.36
C THR A 134 -4.22 -10.25 1.84
N ALA A 135 -3.65 -11.03 0.91
CA ALA A 135 -4.24 -12.25 0.37
C ALA A 135 -4.51 -13.30 1.47
N GLN A 136 -3.62 -13.40 2.46
CA GLN A 136 -3.74 -14.41 3.53
C GLN A 136 -4.83 -14.07 4.56
N TYR A 137 -5.05 -12.78 4.87
CA TYR A 137 -5.80 -12.40 6.06
C TYR A 137 -7.04 -11.53 5.82
N TRP A 138 -7.33 -11.15 4.58
CA TRP A 138 -8.58 -10.48 4.28
C TRP A 138 -9.78 -11.34 4.72
N SER A 139 -10.92 -10.71 5.01
CA SER A 139 -12.11 -11.43 5.43
C SER A 139 -13.36 -10.93 4.69
N PRO A 140 -14.37 -11.79 4.47
CA PRO A 140 -15.61 -11.46 3.79
C PRO A 140 -16.47 -10.50 4.63
N ASN A 141 -16.07 -9.24 4.67
CA ASN A 141 -16.72 -8.15 5.38
C ASN A 141 -16.50 -6.86 4.57
N ARG A 142 -17.57 -6.13 4.25
CA ARG A 142 -17.48 -4.95 3.36
C ARG A 142 -16.55 -3.86 3.87
N ILE A 143 -16.54 -3.60 5.18
CA ILE A 143 -15.67 -2.58 5.80
C ILE A 143 -14.22 -3.05 5.71
N HIS A 144 -13.95 -4.30 6.06
CA HIS A 144 -12.60 -4.85 5.97
C HIS A 144 -12.10 -4.87 4.53
N VAL A 145 -12.90 -5.36 3.59
CA VAL A 145 -12.55 -5.42 2.16
C VAL A 145 -12.30 -4.03 1.59
N TRP A 146 -13.08 -3.02 1.96
CA TRP A 146 -12.79 -1.65 1.52
C TRP A 146 -11.41 -1.17 1.98
N HIS A 147 -11.00 -1.49 3.20
CA HIS A 147 -9.65 -1.19 3.67
C HIS A 147 -8.59 -2.04 2.94
N SER A 148 -8.78 -3.36 2.89
CA SER A 148 -7.83 -4.29 2.28
C SER A 148 -7.64 -4.04 0.78
N SER A 149 -8.70 -3.75 0.03
CA SER A 149 -8.62 -3.45 -1.41
C SER A 149 -7.81 -2.19 -1.68
N TRP A 150 -8.00 -1.15 -0.86
CA TRP A 150 -7.20 0.07 -0.93
C TRP A 150 -5.71 -0.20 -0.67
N TYR A 151 -5.37 -0.97 0.37
CA TYR A 151 -3.98 -1.28 0.67
C TYR A 151 -3.34 -2.20 -0.37
N LEU A 152 -4.11 -3.16 -0.90
CA LEU A 152 -3.67 -4.02 -1.98
C LEU A 152 -3.34 -3.21 -3.24
N PHE A 153 -4.21 -2.25 -3.59
CA PHE A 153 -3.96 -1.31 -4.68
C PHE A 153 -2.65 -0.53 -4.47
N GLN A 154 -2.45 0.01 -3.26
CA GLN A 154 -1.22 0.73 -2.91
C GLN A 154 0.02 -0.17 -3.07
N ALA A 155 -0.05 -1.42 -2.62
CA ALA A 155 1.05 -2.38 -2.76
C ALA A 155 1.36 -2.67 -4.23
N CYS A 156 0.35 -2.84 -5.10
CA CYS A 156 0.54 -3.07 -6.54
C CYS A 156 1.26 -1.93 -7.26
N THR A 157 1.15 -0.68 -6.79
CA THR A 157 1.81 0.45 -7.45
C THR A 157 3.33 0.32 -7.47
N VAL A 158 3.93 -0.35 -6.48
CA VAL A 158 5.38 -0.54 -6.36
C VAL A 158 5.95 -1.40 -7.51
N PRO A 159 5.53 -2.68 -7.69
CA PRO A 159 6.00 -3.49 -8.81
C PRO A 159 5.58 -2.92 -10.16
N LEU A 160 4.40 -2.28 -10.29
CA LEU A 160 4.01 -1.60 -11.53
C LEU A 160 5.01 -0.50 -11.93
N LEU A 161 5.42 0.35 -10.98
CA LEU A 161 6.42 1.39 -11.22
C LEU A 161 7.79 0.79 -11.55
N SER A 162 8.23 -0.24 -10.82
CA SER A 162 9.51 -0.92 -11.08
C SER A 162 9.58 -1.56 -12.46
N ILE A 163 8.52 -2.27 -12.88
CA ILE A 163 8.40 -2.83 -14.24
C ILE A 163 8.43 -1.71 -15.27
N SER A 164 7.70 -0.62 -15.05
CA SER A 164 7.69 0.54 -15.94
C SER A 164 9.08 1.15 -16.13
N ILE A 165 9.85 1.29 -15.06
CA ILE A 165 11.23 1.78 -15.11
C ILE A 165 12.11 0.84 -15.95
N LYS A 166 12.10 -0.47 -15.65
CA LYS A 166 12.90 -1.45 -16.39
C LYS A 166 12.53 -1.49 -17.87
N ARG A 167 11.23 -1.49 -18.19
CA ARG A 167 10.76 -1.46 -19.57
C ARG A 167 11.18 -0.18 -20.30
N ASN A 168 11.11 0.98 -19.65
CA ASN A 168 11.60 2.24 -20.23
C ASN A 168 13.11 2.22 -20.52
N MET A 169 13.88 1.46 -19.74
CA MET A 169 15.31 1.26 -20.01
C MET A 169 15.54 0.29 -21.14
N GLU A 170 14.86 -0.85 -21.11
CA GLU A 170 14.91 -1.86 -22.16
C GLU A 170 14.57 -1.22 -23.50
N GLN A 171 13.51 -0.41 -23.60
CA GLN A 171 13.16 0.31 -24.83
C GLN A 171 14.24 1.30 -25.29
N ARG A 172 14.91 1.99 -24.35
CA ARG A 172 16.04 2.89 -24.66
C ARG A 172 17.28 2.11 -25.12
N GLN A 173 17.48 0.91 -24.58
CA GLN A 173 18.60 0.03 -24.91
C GLN A 173 18.33 -0.84 -26.15
N GLN A 174 17.07 -1.19 -26.44
CA GLN A 174 16.60 -2.03 -27.57
C GLN A 174 16.72 -1.38 -28.95
N GLN A 175 17.43 -0.25 -29.07
CA GLN A 175 18.21 0.01 -30.30
C GLN A 175 19.34 -1.02 -30.51
N GLN A 176 19.63 -1.86 -29.52
CA GLN A 176 20.56 -3.00 -29.58
C GLN A 176 19.98 -4.21 -28.81
N VAL A 177 19.36 -5.15 -29.54
CA VAL A 177 19.11 -6.57 -29.18
C VAL A 177 18.04 -6.85 -28.11
N SER A 178 17.11 -7.74 -28.45
CA SER A 178 16.08 -8.29 -27.55
C SER A 178 16.70 -9.23 -26.50
N SER A 179 16.88 -8.73 -25.27
CA SER A 179 17.26 -9.51 -24.10
C SER A 179 16.05 -10.27 -23.51
N PRO A 180 16.23 -11.50 -22.99
CA PRO A 180 15.17 -12.20 -22.25
C PRO A 180 14.75 -11.42 -20.99
N LEU A 181 13.50 -11.63 -20.57
CA LEU A 181 12.92 -11.02 -19.36
C LEU A 181 13.75 -11.45 -18.13
N SER A 182 14.19 -10.49 -17.31
CA SER A 182 14.94 -10.81 -16.08
C SER A 182 14.08 -11.55 -15.05
N ASP A 183 14.67 -12.50 -14.30
CA ASP A 183 14.00 -13.28 -13.24
C ASP A 183 13.27 -12.40 -12.21
N GLU A 184 13.84 -11.24 -11.88
CA GLU A 184 13.22 -10.23 -10.99
C GLU A 184 11.87 -9.73 -11.52
N VAL A 185 11.77 -9.43 -12.81
CA VAL A 185 10.51 -8.97 -13.44
C VAL A 185 9.45 -10.07 -13.39
N ILE A 186 9.84 -11.33 -13.59
CA ILE A 186 8.93 -12.48 -13.47
C ILE A 186 8.36 -12.57 -12.04
N ALA A 187 9.20 -12.38 -11.03
CA ALA A 187 8.76 -12.39 -9.63
C ALA A 187 7.78 -11.23 -9.32
N TRP A 188 8.05 -10.03 -9.85
CA TRP A 188 7.17 -8.87 -9.68
C TRP A 188 5.82 -9.07 -10.38
N GLN A 189 5.84 -9.63 -11.59
CA GLN A 189 4.63 -10.01 -12.34
C GLN A 189 3.81 -11.07 -11.60
N THR A 190 4.47 -12.06 -11.01
CA THR A 190 3.82 -13.11 -10.19
C THR A 190 3.11 -12.51 -8.97
N SER A 191 3.75 -11.53 -8.31
CA SER A 191 3.14 -10.81 -7.18
C SER A 191 1.90 -10.02 -7.61
N LEU A 192 1.94 -9.39 -8.79
CA LEU A 192 0.79 -8.68 -9.37
C LEU A 192 -0.35 -9.62 -9.76
N ALA A 193 -0.05 -10.77 -10.35
CA ALA A 193 -1.04 -11.79 -10.67
C ALA A 193 -1.79 -12.25 -9.40
N LYS A 194 -1.05 -12.54 -8.32
CA LYS A 194 -1.64 -12.89 -7.02
C LYS A 194 -2.54 -11.77 -6.47
N ALA A 195 -2.16 -10.52 -6.64
CA ALA A 195 -2.99 -9.39 -6.22
C ALA A 195 -4.29 -9.30 -7.03
N LEU A 196 -4.24 -9.54 -8.35
CA LEU A 196 -5.43 -9.58 -9.21
C LEU A 196 -6.37 -10.74 -8.85
N ASP A 197 -5.83 -11.91 -8.53
CA ASP A 197 -6.61 -13.03 -8.00
C ASP A 197 -7.29 -12.66 -6.67
N THR A 198 -6.54 -12.02 -5.77
CA THR A 198 -7.07 -11.54 -4.48
C THR A 198 -8.19 -10.51 -4.67
N PHE A 199 -8.06 -9.57 -5.62
CA PHE A 199 -9.14 -8.64 -5.95
C PHE A 199 -10.39 -9.36 -6.50
N THR A 200 -10.19 -10.41 -7.29
CA THR A 200 -11.28 -11.23 -7.83
C THR A 200 -12.05 -11.92 -6.69
N GLU A 201 -11.35 -12.46 -5.70
CA GLU A 201 -11.96 -13.04 -4.50
C GLU A 201 -12.72 -12.00 -3.66
N MET A 202 -12.18 -10.78 -3.56
CA MET A 202 -12.80 -9.68 -2.82
C MET A 202 -14.02 -9.08 -3.53
N ARG A 203 -14.14 -9.24 -4.87
CA ARG A 203 -15.14 -8.55 -5.73
C ARG A 203 -16.57 -8.57 -5.18
N PRO A 204 -17.12 -9.67 -4.63
CA PRO A 204 -18.49 -9.69 -4.07
C PRO A 204 -18.71 -8.74 -2.87
N TRP A 205 -17.62 -8.39 -2.18
CA TRP A 205 -17.61 -7.55 -0.98
C TRP A 205 -17.21 -6.11 -1.26
N MET A 206 -16.62 -5.85 -2.43
CA MET A 206 -16.24 -4.52 -2.89
C MET A 206 -17.47 -3.67 -3.23
N ARG A 207 -17.28 -2.36 -3.25
CA ARG A 207 -18.29 -1.44 -3.79
C ARG A 207 -18.25 -1.52 -5.32
N THR A 208 -19.40 -1.36 -5.96
CA THR A 208 -19.49 -1.36 -7.43
C THR A 208 -18.71 -0.21 -8.06
N SER A 209 -18.48 0.88 -7.31
CA SER A 209 -17.65 2.01 -7.72
C SER A 209 -16.15 1.81 -7.50
N ASP A 210 -15.71 0.72 -6.87
CA ASP A 210 -14.30 0.47 -6.60
C ASP A 210 -13.58 -0.04 -7.86
N GLN A 211 -12.85 0.86 -8.51
CA GLN A 211 -12.12 0.62 -9.75
C GLN A 211 -10.68 0.14 -9.52
N SER A 212 -10.26 -0.07 -8.26
CA SER A 212 -8.89 -0.47 -7.94
C SER A 212 -8.40 -1.71 -8.73
N PRO A 213 -9.20 -2.79 -8.87
CA PRO A 213 -8.79 -3.96 -9.64
C PRO A 213 -8.62 -3.65 -11.13
N ASP A 214 -9.57 -2.89 -11.68
CA ASP A 214 -9.63 -2.57 -13.11
C ASP A 214 -8.44 -1.66 -13.49
N MET A 215 -8.07 -0.71 -12.62
CA MET A 215 -6.87 0.12 -12.79
C MET A 215 -5.57 -0.70 -12.75
N VAL A 216 -5.44 -1.63 -11.80
CA VAL A 216 -4.24 -2.49 -11.71
C VAL A 216 -4.14 -3.40 -12.92
N SER A 217 -5.25 -4.00 -13.37
CA SER A 217 -5.28 -4.84 -14.58
C SER A 217 -4.85 -4.05 -15.81
N ALA A 218 -5.46 -2.87 -16.04
CA ALA A 218 -5.13 -2.03 -17.20
C ALA A 218 -3.66 -1.61 -17.23
N LEU A 219 -3.10 -1.21 -16.09
CA LEU A 219 -1.68 -0.86 -15.98
C LEU A 219 -0.76 -2.08 -16.20
N TYR A 220 -1.13 -3.23 -15.63
CA TYR A 220 -0.37 -4.46 -15.77
C TYR A 220 -0.36 -4.97 -17.22
N GLU A 221 -1.52 -4.95 -17.88
CA GLU A 221 -1.68 -5.29 -19.28
C GLU A 221 -0.87 -4.34 -20.17
N ALA A 222 -0.94 -3.03 -19.94
CA ALA A 222 -0.15 -2.05 -20.71
C ALA A 222 1.37 -2.28 -20.58
N LEU A 223 1.84 -2.73 -19.40
CA LEU A 223 3.25 -3.02 -19.15
C LEU A 223 3.71 -4.37 -19.72
N THR A 224 2.79 -5.30 -19.97
CA THR A 224 3.10 -6.65 -20.47
C THR A 224 2.82 -6.80 -21.97
N ALA A 225 1.91 -5.99 -22.53
CA ALA A 225 1.61 -5.93 -23.96
C ALA A 225 2.88 -5.68 -24.76
N THR A 226 3.31 -6.69 -25.51
CA THR A 226 4.53 -6.67 -26.31
C THR A 226 4.18 -6.12 -27.70
N GLY A 227 4.50 -4.85 -27.96
CA GLY A 227 4.71 -4.39 -29.34
C GLY A 227 3.53 -3.93 -30.20
N GLU A 228 2.39 -3.50 -29.65
CA GLU A 228 1.38 -2.74 -30.41
C GLU A 228 0.88 -1.54 -29.59
N VAL A 229 1.70 -0.50 -29.47
CA VAL A 229 1.21 0.83 -29.14
C VAL A 229 1.60 1.73 -30.30
N ASP A 230 0.79 1.65 -31.35
CA ASP A 230 0.56 2.83 -32.19
C ASP A 230 0.13 3.95 -31.23
N GLY A 231 0.68 5.15 -31.38
CA GLY A 231 0.84 6.19 -30.34
C GLY A 231 -0.42 6.80 -29.71
N GLN A 232 -1.42 6.00 -29.39
CA GLN A 232 -2.65 6.39 -28.73
C GLN A 232 -2.47 6.26 -27.22
N THR A 233 -2.21 7.39 -26.58
CA THR A 233 -2.50 7.48 -25.14
C THR A 233 -4.02 7.34 -25.00
N PRO A 234 -4.56 6.42 -24.19
CA PRO A 234 -6.02 6.28 -24.03
C PRO A 234 -6.70 7.47 -23.34
N SER A 235 -5.94 8.53 -23.03
CA SER A 235 -6.42 9.74 -22.35
C SER A 235 -7.17 10.75 -23.26
N ALA A 236 -7.21 10.53 -24.58
CA ALA A 236 -7.76 11.52 -25.51
C ALA A 236 -9.24 11.31 -25.87
N THR A 237 -9.93 10.31 -25.32
CA THR A 237 -11.37 10.15 -25.59
C THR A 237 -12.07 9.67 -24.32
N GLU A 238 -13.05 10.47 -23.91
CA GLU A 238 -13.92 10.35 -22.73
C GLU A 238 -13.34 10.80 -21.38
N GLY A 239 -13.76 12.01 -20.98
CA GLY A 239 -13.93 12.40 -19.58
C GLY A 239 -12.64 12.74 -18.85
N SER A 240 -12.47 14.02 -18.53
CA SER A 240 -11.50 14.51 -17.54
C SER A 240 -11.54 13.65 -16.26
N LEU A 241 -10.56 12.75 -16.10
CA LEU A 241 -10.34 12.04 -14.85
C LEU A 241 -9.74 13.03 -13.86
N ASP A 242 -10.61 13.70 -13.11
CA ASP A 242 -10.27 14.38 -11.85
C ASP A 242 -9.85 13.32 -10.82
N LEU A 243 -8.65 12.76 -11.02
CA LEU A 243 -8.05 11.65 -10.29
C LEU A 243 -7.89 11.92 -8.78
N PHE A 244 -7.99 13.17 -8.34
CA PHE A 244 -7.91 13.57 -6.93
C PHE A 244 -9.16 14.28 -6.40
N GLY A 245 -10.11 14.70 -7.25
CA GLY A 245 -11.33 15.41 -6.84
C GLY A 245 -12.41 14.50 -6.25
N TRP A 246 -12.54 13.29 -6.80
CA TRP A 246 -13.64 12.38 -6.45
C TRP A 246 -13.59 11.79 -5.03
N CYS A 247 -12.41 11.67 -4.42
CA CYS A 247 -12.32 11.13 -3.06
C CYS A 247 -12.92 12.09 -2.02
N ASN A 248 -12.90 13.40 -2.29
CA ASN A 248 -13.32 14.41 -1.32
C ASN A 248 -14.85 14.62 -1.31
N GLU A 249 -15.50 14.60 -2.47
CA GLU A 249 -16.94 14.91 -2.59
C GLU A 249 -17.83 13.81 -1.99
N GLN A 250 -17.50 12.53 -2.15
CA GLN A 250 -18.25 11.42 -1.55
C GLN A 250 -18.02 11.26 -0.04
N LEU A 251 -16.90 11.75 0.49
CA LEU A 251 -16.63 11.76 1.94
C LEU A 251 -17.44 12.86 2.66
N THR A 252 -17.75 13.97 1.97
CA THR A 252 -18.60 15.04 2.49
C THR A 252 -20.10 14.74 2.41
N GLU A 253 -20.53 13.88 1.48
CA GLU A 253 -21.96 13.48 1.34
C GLU A 253 -22.35 12.25 2.17
N LEU A 254 -21.40 11.59 2.81
CA LEU A 254 -21.70 10.45 3.68
C LEU A 254 -22.29 10.93 5.01
N ASP A 255 -23.59 10.73 5.20
CA ASP A 255 -24.24 10.94 6.50
C ASP A 255 -23.79 9.87 7.50
N TRP A 256 -22.76 10.21 8.27
CA TRP A 256 -22.20 9.37 9.33
C TRP A 256 -23.23 9.05 10.44
N GLY A 257 -24.34 9.80 10.53
CA GLY A 257 -25.43 9.57 11.48
C GLY A 257 -26.23 8.30 11.22
N VAL A 258 -26.19 7.74 10.01
CA VAL A 258 -26.89 6.48 9.69
C VAL A 258 -26.17 5.24 10.23
N PHE A 259 -24.84 5.33 10.43
CA PHE A 259 -24.02 4.21 10.95
C PHE A 259 -23.91 4.20 12.47
N LEU A 260 -24.11 5.33 13.14
CA LEU A 260 -24.17 5.46 14.59
C LEU A 260 -25.65 5.50 14.98
N GLY A 261 -26.21 4.31 15.25
CA GLY A 261 -27.64 4.09 15.39
C GLY A 261 -28.45 5.21 16.05
N ASP A 262 -29.53 5.57 15.36
CA ASP A 262 -30.77 6.19 15.82
C ASP A 262 -30.84 6.47 17.34
N GLU A 263 -30.54 7.72 17.74
CA GLU A 263 -30.86 8.27 19.07
C GLU A 263 -32.38 8.54 19.22
N SER A 264 -33.24 7.61 18.78
CA SER A 264 -34.69 7.72 18.97
C SER A 264 -35.19 7.09 20.29
N LEU A 265 -34.30 6.60 21.16
CA LEU A 265 -34.65 6.04 22.48
C LEU A 265 -34.38 6.95 23.69
N ALA A 266 -34.34 8.27 23.50
CA ALA A 266 -34.22 9.23 24.62
C ALA A 266 -35.28 10.35 24.59
N ARG A 267 -36.53 10.04 24.23
CA ARG A 267 -37.70 10.89 24.53
C ARG A 267 -38.95 10.05 24.75
N GLY A 268 -39.15 9.59 25.99
CA GLY A 268 -40.37 8.91 26.40
C GLY A 268 -40.26 8.33 27.81
N MET A 269 -40.73 9.13 28.78
CA MET A 269 -40.79 8.93 30.24
C MET A 269 -39.54 9.32 31.03
#